data_AF-A0A8B0MCG2-F1
#
_entry.id   AF-A0A8B0MCG2-F1
#
_cell.length_a   1.000
_cell.length_b   1.000
_cell.length_c   1.000
_cell.angle_alpha   90.00
_cell.angle_beta   90.00
_cell.angle_gamma   90.00
#
_symmetry.space_group_name_H-M   'P 1'
#
loop_
_entity.id
_entity.type
_entity.pdbx_description
1 polymer ?
#
loop_
_entity_poly.entity_id
_entity_poly.type
_entity_poly.pdbx_seq_one_letter_code
_entity_poly.pdbx_strand_id
1 'polypeptide(L)'
;LKSVTHIREFCAIADKHCDGHMRFTNRNTIEFMVDDNCKVDRLIMDLEGRKLDGASFKFRIGGTGAAVTNIIHTKAWIHCHTRATDASGPVKATMDELFADFQNHRLAAKLRVSLACCLYMCGAVQ
;
A
#
# COMPACT_ATOMS: atom_id res chain seq x y z
N LEU A 1 5.03 -8.28 -5.37
CA LEU A 1 6.48 -8.01 -5.58
C LEU A 1 6.67 -6.53 -5.87
N LYS A 2 7.71 -5.87 -5.34
CA LYS A 2 8.11 -4.51 -5.75
C LYS A 2 9.46 -4.56 -6.44
N SER A 3 9.63 -3.83 -7.54
CA SER A 3 10.91 -3.76 -8.25
C SER A 3 11.88 -2.80 -7.54
N VAL A 4 13.18 -2.98 -7.78
CA VAL A 4 14.21 -2.05 -7.30
C VAL A 4 14.00 -0.64 -7.86
N THR A 5 13.49 -0.51 -9.08
CA THR A 5 13.15 0.79 -9.68
C THR A 5 12.08 1.53 -8.87
N HIS A 6 11.07 0.80 -8.38
CA HIS A 6 10.02 1.37 -7.54
C HIS A 6 10.57 1.77 -6.16
N ILE A 7 11.48 0.98 -5.57
CA ILE A 7 12.13 1.33 -4.31
C ILE A 7 12.98 2.60 -4.45
N ARG A 8 13.75 2.73 -5.54
CA ARG A 8 14.52 3.94 -5.83
C ARG A 8 13.63 5.16 -6.02
N GLU A 9 12.43 4.99 -6.59
CA GLU A 9 11.45 6.07 -6.69
C GLU A 9 10.96 6.52 -5.29
N PHE A 10 10.81 5.61 -4.32
CA PHE A 10 10.50 5.98 -2.93
C PHE A 10 11.62 6.84 -2.32
N CYS A 11 12.87 6.41 -2.48
CA CYS A 11 14.03 7.15 -1.99
C CYS A 11 14.11 8.54 -2.63
N ALA A 12 13.89 8.66 -3.94
CA ALA A 12 13.91 9.95 -4.62
C ALA A 12 12.82 10.93 -4.09
N ILE A 13 11.65 10.41 -3.69
CA ILE A 13 10.60 11.23 -3.06
C ILE A 13 11.02 11.63 -1.63
N ALA A 14 11.59 10.69 -0.86
CA ALA A 14 12.08 10.95 0.48
C ALA A 14 13.20 12.00 0.48
N ASP A 15 14.17 11.91 -0.44
CA ASP A 15 15.26 12.88 -0.58
C ASP A 15 14.74 14.28 -0.95
N LYS A 16 13.69 14.35 -1.77
CA LYS A 16 13.13 15.61 -2.24
C LYS A 16 12.31 16.34 -1.18
N HIS A 17 11.57 15.61 -0.35
CA HIS A 17 10.54 16.21 0.53
C HIS A 17 10.73 15.92 2.03
N CYS A 18 11.46 14.86 2.39
CA CYS A 18 11.50 14.30 3.74
C CYS A 18 12.93 14.09 4.26
N ASP A 19 13.91 14.84 3.75
CA ASP A 19 15.33 14.76 4.12
C ASP A 19 15.92 13.35 4.02
N GLY A 20 15.45 12.56 3.05
CA GLY A 20 15.87 11.18 2.83
C GLY A 20 15.24 10.15 3.77
N HIS A 21 14.31 10.57 4.63
CA HIS A 21 13.64 9.69 5.59
C HIS A 21 12.27 9.22 5.09
N MET A 22 12.02 7.92 5.25
CA MET A 22 10.71 7.32 5.04
C MET A 22 10.60 6.05 5.89
N ARG A 23 9.38 5.57 6.12
CA ARG A 23 9.15 4.30 6.82
C ARG A 23 8.05 3.47 6.18
N PHE A 24 8.07 2.18 6.49
CA PHE A 24 6.97 1.27 6.18
C PHE A 24 6.17 0.96 7.45
N THR A 25 4.86 0.87 7.29
CA THR A 25 3.94 0.44 8.34
C THR A 25 3.91 -1.09 8.45
N ASN A 26 3.33 -1.60 9.54
CA ASN A 26 3.09 -3.04 9.75
C ASN A 26 2.12 -3.67 8.71
N ARG A 27 1.52 -2.86 7.83
CA ARG A 27 0.67 -3.32 6.71
C ARG A 27 1.24 -2.97 5.35
N ASN A 28 2.56 -2.77 5.27
CA ASN A 28 3.31 -2.56 4.03
C ASN A 28 2.92 -1.28 3.25
N THR A 29 2.22 -0.34 3.90
CA THR A 29 2.02 1.03 3.40
C THR A 29 3.25 1.88 3.70
N ILE A 30 3.57 2.83 2.84
CA ILE A 30 4.70 3.76 3.00
C ILE A 30 4.20 5.03 3.68
N GLU A 31 4.99 5.56 4.60
CA GLU A 31 4.76 6.85 5.24
C GLU A 31 5.96 7.78 5.01
N PHE A 32 5.64 8.98 4.55
CA PHE A 32 6.53 10.12 4.38
C PHE A 32 6.20 11.13 5.47
N MET A 33 7.21 11.72 6.10
CA MET A 33 7.05 12.63 7.23
C MET A 33 7.75 13.94 6.90
N VAL A 34 7.06 15.05 7.12
CA VAL A 34 7.57 16.40 6.95
C VAL A 34 7.42 17.17 8.26
N ASP A 35 8.30 18.12 8.48
CA ASP A 35 8.39 18.97 9.67
C ASP A 35 7.45 20.20 9.62
N ASP A 36 6.98 20.60 8.44
CA ASP A 36 6.16 21.79 8.22
C ASP A 36 4.87 21.46 7.43
N ASN A 37 3.77 22.09 7.82
CA ASN A 37 2.47 21.96 7.15
C ASN A 37 2.52 22.42 5.68
N CYS A 38 3.26 23.50 5.38
CA CYS A 38 3.38 24.03 4.02
C CYS A 38 4.06 23.06 3.04
N LYS A 39 4.83 22.08 3.56
CA LYS A 39 5.46 21.03 2.74
C LYS A 39 4.49 19.89 2.41
N VAL A 40 3.42 19.72 3.20
CA VAL A 40 2.44 18.64 3.04
C VAL A 40 1.73 18.76 1.69
N ASP A 41 1.21 19.93 1.34
CA ASP A 41 0.48 20.12 0.09
C ASP A 41 1.35 19.82 -1.13
N ARG A 42 2.62 20.23 -1.09
CA ARG A 42 3.60 19.93 -2.15
C ARG A 42 3.84 18.44 -2.30
N LEU A 43 3.94 17.72 -1.18
CA LEU A 43 4.10 16.27 -1.17
C LEU A 43 2.85 15.57 -1.73
N ILE A 44 1.65 16.00 -1.33
CA ILE A 44 0.38 15.46 -1.82
C ILE A 44 0.31 15.58 -3.35
N MET A 45 0.58 16.78 -3.88
CA MET A 45 0.55 17.02 -5.33
C MET A 45 1.54 16.14 -6.10
N ASP A 46 2.76 15.94 -5.58
CA ASP A 46 3.78 15.09 -6.22
C ASP A 46 3.37 13.61 -6.21
N LEU A 47 2.76 13.13 -5.11
CA LEU A 47 2.29 11.75 -5.01
C LEU A 47 1.10 11.47 -5.93
N GLU A 48 0.12 12.37 -6.00
CA GLU A 48 -1.08 12.20 -6.83
C GLU A 48 -0.79 12.25 -8.33
N GLY A 49 0.24 12.99 -8.75
CA GLY A 49 0.67 13.08 -10.15
C GLY A 49 1.31 11.80 -10.70
N ARG A 50 1.71 10.86 -9.84
CA ARG A 50 2.49 9.67 -10.24
C ARG A 50 1.59 8.48 -10.58
N LYS A 51 1.54 8.14 -11.86
CA LYS A 51 0.80 6.99 -12.41
C LYS A 51 1.73 5.99 -13.08
N LEU A 52 1.29 4.75 -13.15
CA LEU A 52 1.87 3.71 -14.01
C LEU A 52 1.25 3.81 -15.40
N ASP A 53 1.95 3.29 -16.41
CA ASP A 53 1.53 3.32 -17.82
C ASP A 53 0.18 2.61 -18.09
N GLY A 54 -0.34 1.85 -17.12
CA GLY A 54 -1.65 1.18 -17.13
C GLY A 54 -2.70 1.79 -16.22
N ALA A 55 -2.77 3.12 -16.12
CA ALA A 55 -3.74 3.92 -15.36
C ALA A 55 -3.77 3.75 -13.82
N SER A 56 -3.06 2.76 -13.27
CA SER A 56 -2.95 2.56 -11.83
C SER A 56 -2.11 3.66 -11.17
N PHE A 57 -2.54 4.15 -10.02
CA PHE A 57 -1.77 5.09 -9.20
C PHE A 57 -0.53 4.39 -8.62
N LYS A 58 0.63 5.04 -8.70
CA LYS A 58 1.84 4.55 -8.01
C LYS A 58 1.75 4.77 -6.51
N PHE A 59 1.25 5.94 -6.12
CA PHE A 59 1.22 6.42 -4.75
C PHE A 59 -0.14 7.00 -4.41
N ARG A 60 -1.08 6.15 -3.96
CA ARG A 60 -2.35 6.67 -3.47
C ARG A 60 -2.29 6.92 -1.97
N ILE A 61 -2.73 8.11 -1.58
CA ILE A 61 -2.82 8.55 -0.19
C ILE A 61 -4.12 8.00 0.40
N GLY A 62 -4.06 7.42 1.61
CA GLY A 62 -5.21 6.85 2.29
C GLY A 62 -4.83 5.79 3.33
N GLY A 63 -5.83 5.01 3.78
CA GLY A 63 -5.65 3.92 4.74
C GLY A 63 -5.55 4.37 6.21
N THR A 64 -5.94 5.61 6.51
CA THR A 64 -5.98 6.21 7.84
C THR A 64 -7.41 6.19 8.41
N GLY A 65 -7.55 6.29 9.74
CA GLY A 65 -8.85 6.32 10.42
C GLY A 65 -9.77 5.12 10.14
N ALA A 66 -11.07 5.39 10.01
CA ALA A 66 -12.12 4.41 9.78
C ALA A 66 -12.30 4.10 8.28
N ALA A 67 -11.22 3.56 7.71
CA ALA A 67 -11.08 3.22 6.30
C ALA A 67 -10.61 1.76 6.15
N VAL A 68 -10.63 1.25 4.91
CA VAL A 68 -9.89 0.03 4.57
C VAL A 68 -8.41 0.37 4.51
N THR A 69 -7.59 -0.42 5.19
CA THR A 69 -6.13 -0.33 5.09
C THR A 69 -5.59 -1.46 4.21
N ASN A 70 -4.35 -1.33 3.74
CA ASN A 70 -3.73 -2.28 2.81
C ASN A 70 -3.84 -3.74 3.27
N ILE A 71 -3.91 -4.69 2.34
CA ILE A 71 -4.16 -6.12 2.62
C ILE A 71 -2.83 -6.82 2.94
N ILE A 72 -2.72 -7.39 4.15
CA ILE A 72 -1.63 -8.31 4.48
C ILE A 72 -1.83 -9.57 3.66
N HIS A 73 -0.83 -9.95 2.89
CA HIS A 73 -0.92 -11.12 2.01
C HIS A 73 0.37 -11.92 1.93
N THR A 74 0.25 -13.12 1.37
CA THR A 74 1.30 -14.14 1.33
C THR A 74 2.03 -14.19 -0.02
N LYS A 75 2.98 -15.12 -0.14
CA LYS A 75 3.81 -15.30 -1.35
C LYS A 75 3.06 -15.94 -2.52
N ALA A 76 2.24 -16.95 -2.24
CA ALA A 76 1.39 -17.62 -3.24
C ALA A 76 2.12 -18.03 -4.54
N TRP A 77 1.51 -17.77 -5.71
CA TRP A 77 2.02 -18.27 -6.98
C TRP A 77 3.38 -17.72 -7.40
N ILE A 78 3.79 -16.62 -6.79
CA ILE A 78 5.07 -15.97 -7.06
C ILE A 78 6.25 -16.79 -6.52
N HIS A 79 6.09 -17.50 -5.40
CA HIS A 79 7.26 -18.14 -4.76
C HIS A 79 6.96 -19.31 -3.82
N CYS A 80 5.72 -19.51 -3.38
CA CYS A 80 5.39 -20.63 -2.49
C CYS A 80 5.21 -21.93 -3.30
N HIS A 81 5.47 -23.10 -2.72
CA HIS A 81 5.20 -24.41 -3.33
C HIS A 81 3.98 -25.12 -2.74
N THR A 82 3.55 -24.79 -1.51
CA THR A 82 2.38 -25.36 -0.82
C THR A 82 1.09 -24.57 -1.01
N ARG A 83 1.04 -23.72 -2.04
CA ARG A 83 -0.07 -22.81 -2.30
C ARG A 83 -1.32 -23.54 -2.81
N ALA A 84 -2.49 -23.06 -2.40
CA ALA A 84 -3.78 -23.45 -2.98
C ALA A 84 -4.35 -22.38 -3.93
N THR A 85 -3.97 -21.11 -3.72
CA THR A 85 -4.44 -19.97 -4.55
C THR A 85 -3.33 -18.92 -4.72
N ASP A 86 -3.54 -17.94 -5.60
CA ASP A 86 -2.68 -16.76 -5.71
C ASP A 86 -2.92 -15.77 -4.54
N ALA A 87 -2.02 -14.80 -4.37
CA ALA A 87 -2.17 -13.71 -3.42
C ALA A 87 -2.15 -12.34 -4.10
N SER A 88 -1.17 -12.06 -4.96
CA SER A 88 -1.03 -10.71 -5.53
C SER A 88 -2.18 -10.34 -6.47
N GLY A 89 -2.66 -11.27 -7.28
CA GLY A 89 -3.82 -11.07 -8.16
C GLY A 89 -5.11 -10.77 -7.37
N PRO A 90 -5.55 -11.66 -6.46
CA PRO A 90 -6.74 -11.41 -5.63
C PRO A 90 -6.65 -10.12 -4.80
N VAL A 91 -5.47 -9.80 -4.25
CA VAL A 91 -5.26 -8.54 -3.51
C VAL A 91 -5.45 -7.33 -4.41
N LYS A 92 -4.90 -7.35 -5.63
CA LYS A 92 -5.09 -6.26 -6.60
C LYS A 92 -6.57 -6.11 -6.96
N ALA A 93 -7.24 -7.19 -7.33
CA ALA A 93 -8.66 -7.15 -7.69
C ALA A 93 -9.53 -6.63 -6.52
N THR A 94 -9.26 -7.09 -5.29
CA THR A 94 -10.01 -6.67 -4.11
C THR A 94 -9.76 -5.20 -3.76
N MET A 95 -8.50 -4.74 -3.87
CA MET A 95 -8.15 -3.34 -3.58
C MET A 95 -8.68 -2.36 -4.63
N ASP A 96 -8.91 -2.80 -5.87
CA ASP A 96 -9.52 -1.97 -6.90
C ASP A 96 -11.00 -1.70 -6.60
N GLU A 97 -11.74 -2.70 -6.11
CA GLU A 97 -13.13 -2.53 -5.65
C GLU A 97 -13.22 -1.73 -4.34
N LEU A 98 -12.32 -1.99 -3.39
CA LEU A 98 -12.27 -1.29 -2.09
C LEU A 98 -11.53 0.05 -2.15
N PHE A 99 -11.20 0.56 -3.35
CA PHE A 99 -10.37 1.74 -3.50
C PHE A 99 -11.03 3.01 -2.92
N ALA A 100 -12.36 3.12 -3.03
CA ALA A 100 -13.10 4.22 -2.43
C ALA A 100 -13.06 4.18 -0.89
N ASP A 101 -13.10 2.98 -0.29
CA ASP A 101 -12.98 2.78 1.15
C ASP A 101 -11.57 3.00 1.68
N PHE A 102 -10.56 2.90 0.83
CA PHE A 102 -9.18 3.23 1.20
C PHE A 102 -8.96 4.74 1.36
N GLN A 103 -9.66 5.56 0.56
CA GLN A 103 -9.54 7.01 0.59
C GLN A 103 -10.48 7.68 1.59
N ASN A 104 -11.64 7.08 1.84
CA ASN A 104 -12.69 7.71 2.63
C ASN A 104 -12.84 7.04 4.00
N HIS A 105 -13.16 7.86 5.00
CA HIS A 105 -13.34 7.42 6.39
C HIS A 105 -14.82 7.12 6.67
N ARG A 106 -15.47 6.34 5.81
CA ARG A 106 -16.93 6.11 5.85
C ARG A 106 -17.37 4.91 6.67
N LEU A 107 -16.42 4.10 7.16
CA LEU A 107 -16.73 2.88 7.90
C LEU A 107 -16.93 3.20 9.39
N ALA A 108 -17.65 2.34 10.11
CA ALA A 108 -17.83 2.50 11.56
C ALA A 108 -16.51 2.32 12.35
N ALA A 109 -15.58 1.53 11.82
CA ALA A 109 -14.27 1.27 12.39
C ALA A 109 -13.25 0.92 11.30
N LYS A 110 -11.97 0.86 11.67
CA LYS A 110 -10.88 0.48 10.75
C LYS A 110 -11.04 -0.98 10.31
N LEU A 111 -11.28 -1.20 9.01
CA LEU A 111 -11.43 -2.54 8.45
C LEU A 111 -10.07 -3.11 8.01
N ARG A 112 -9.79 -4.34 8.45
CA ARG A 112 -8.55 -5.06 8.13
C ARG A 112 -8.89 -6.33 7.35
N VAL A 113 -8.43 -6.39 6.11
CA VAL A 113 -8.56 -7.57 5.25
C VAL A 113 -7.19 -8.26 5.16
N SER A 114 -7.15 -9.58 5.22
CA SER A 114 -5.90 -10.36 5.09
C SER A 114 -6.13 -11.55 4.19
N LEU A 115 -5.09 -12.00 3.47
CA LEU A 115 -5.19 -13.14 2.55
C LEU A 115 -4.01 -14.10 2.72
N ALA A 116 -4.33 -15.38 2.93
CA ALA A 116 -3.36 -16.47 2.94
C ALA A 116 -3.60 -17.38 1.75
N CYS A 117 -2.51 -17.81 1.10
CA CYS A 117 -2.56 -18.68 -0.06
C CYS A 117 -2.78 -20.15 0.28
N CYS A 118 -2.69 -20.51 1.55
CA CYS A 118 -2.90 -21.87 2.06
C CYS A 118 -3.24 -21.84 3.56
N LEU A 119 -3.58 -23.01 4.06
CA LEU A 119 -3.99 -23.29 5.44
C LEU A 119 -2.87 -23.19 6.49
N TYR A 120 -1.62 -22.92 6.07
CA TYR A 120 -0.58 -22.45 7.00
C TYR A 120 -0.79 -21.00 7.45
N MET A 121 -1.73 -20.28 6.84
CA MET A 121 -2.23 -18.98 7.31
C MET A 121 -1.14 -17.94 7.63
N CYS A 122 -0.05 -17.91 6.87
CA CYS A 122 1.01 -16.92 7.09
C CYS A 122 0.44 -15.50 7.01
N GLY A 123 0.71 -14.66 8.01
CA GLY A 123 0.21 -13.30 8.09
C GLY A 123 -0.84 -13.14 9.20
N ALA A 124 -1.98 -12.54 8.88
CA ALA A 124 -2.99 -12.13 9.86
C ALA A 124 -4.41 -12.54 9.42
N VAL A 125 -4.55 -13.76 8.89
CA VAL A 125 -5.85 -14.33 8.51
C VAL A 125 -6.56 -14.95 9.73
N GLN A 126 -5.80 -15.38 10.73
CA GLN A 126 -6.30 -15.79 12.05
C GLN A 126 -6.42 -14.55 12.95
#